data_AF-A0A7Y9J0E6-F1
#
_entry.id   AF-A0A7Y9J0E6-F1
#
_cell.length_a   1.000
_cell.length_b   1.000
_cell.length_c   1.000
_cell.angle_alpha   90.00
_cell.angle_beta   90.00
_cell.angle_gamma   90.00
#
_symmetry.space_group_name_H-M   'P 1'
#
loop_
_entity.id
_entity.type
_entity.pdbx_description
1 polymer ?
#
loop_
_entity_poly.entity_id
_entity_poly.type
_entity_poly.pdbx_seq_one_letter_code
_entity_poly.pdbx_strand_id
1 'polypeptide(L)'
;MTTAPLSRRFSTLAATAAPGSRAARLVAAVSRAHVGLYRATGGKVGGAMGPVEIALLITTTGRRSGEPRTSALACFRFPELPGLADVTVLVASNAGAPRDPAWFGNALAHPDVTLRRRDRTEELRARAATDAEHAVLWPLVVAAADTYATYQELTERRIPLLLLAPRPPRTAADDLHLLGELGKHLDGDVHLPGSPRHAELAAPWNVTVPVTPAAVVAVRSARDVAATVRTARSLGLKVAVQRTGHGASPVGRDTLLVHTAGLDGCSVDPAARTARVGAGTLWTDVLAAAAEHGLAAPCGSAPGVGVAGFLTGGGLGPLARTIGPSSDLVRAFDVVTGDGERRHVTAATEPDLFWGLRGGKSTLGIVTAVEFDLLPLAEVYGGALWFAAEDAGTALHAWARWCAGLPPQATTSVVLAQVPPLPGLPPALAGKSVLSVRFVWTADPAEGARLLEPLRALGPVLDTVAVLPCAAIGSVHADPTDPLPATERSGLLRELPAAAVDALLAVAGPRSGTPLTGVELRQLGGAVAAEPEHPSALCHRDAAFTVLTVGLALPGSPDAGAAGDAVLAALEDWSAPGALPNFAGGDDPARFARCYDEATRARLRDLGDRYDPHRVLVTGRVVRG
;
A
#
# COMPACT_ATOMS: atom_id res chain seq x y z
N MET A 1 43.45 43.72 -42.06
CA MET A 1 42.28 42.83 -41.95
C MET A 1 42.44 41.99 -40.69
N THR A 2 41.80 42.40 -39.60
CA THR A 2 41.87 41.74 -38.29
C THR A 2 41.03 40.46 -38.32
N THR A 3 41.65 39.32 -38.03
CA THR A 3 41.00 38.01 -37.95
C THR A 3 40.15 37.93 -36.69
N ALA A 4 38.82 38.07 -36.82
CA ALA A 4 37.91 37.76 -35.74
C ALA A 4 38.03 36.28 -35.31
N PRO A 5 37.96 35.97 -34.00
CA PRO A 5 38.11 34.60 -33.48
C PRO A 5 37.09 33.61 -34.08
N LEU A 6 37.46 32.33 -34.16
CA LEU A 6 36.65 31.23 -34.71
C LEU A 6 35.23 31.14 -34.10
N SER A 7 35.08 31.48 -32.82
CA SER A 7 33.78 31.57 -32.12
C SER A 7 32.87 32.64 -32.74
N ARG A 8 33.39 33.85 -33.01
CA ARG A 8 32.65 34.90 -33.72
C ARG A 8 32.22 34.44 -35.11
N ARG A 9 33.09 33.77 -35.87
CA ARG A 9 32.73 33.26 -37.21
C ARG A 9 31.60 32.24 -37.16
N PHE A 10 31.61 31.30 -36.19
CA PHE A 10 30.54 30.32 -36.03
C PHE A 10 29.23 30.95 -35.56
N SER A 11 29.28 31.89 -34.62
CA SER A 11 28.11 32.64 -34.14
C SER A 11 27.47 33.50 -35.23
N THR A 12 28.28 34.20 -36.04
CA THR A 12 27.78 34.96 -37.19
C THR A 12 27.17 34.03 -38.25
N LEU A 13 27.77 32.87 -38.49
CA LEU A 13 27.24 31.87 -39.43
C LEU A 13 25.93 31.24 -38.93
N ALA A 14 25.79 31.03 -37.62
CA ALA A 14 24.55 30.55 -36.99
C ALA A 14 23.44 31.60 -37.01
N ALA A 15 23.78 32.88 -36.83
CA ALA A 15 22.85 34.00 -36.81
C ALA A 15 22.32 34.37 -38.21
N THR A 16 23.13 34.21 -39.24
CA THR A 16 22.82 34.63 -40.62
C THR A 16 22.35 33.50 -41.53
N ALA A 17 22.35 32.25 -41.06
CA ALA A 17 21.94 31.11 -41.86
C ALA A 17 20.44 31.13 -42.16
N ALA A 18 20.09 31.27 -43.45
CA ALA A 18 18.72 31.18 -43.92
C ALA A 18 18.08 29.82 -43.53
N PRO A 19 16.79 29.77 -43.14
CA PRO A 19 16.09 28.52 -42.81
C PRO A 19 16.22 27.49 -43.94
N GLY A 20 16.63 26.25 -43.61
CA GLY A 20 16.83 25.17 -44.60
C GLY A 20 18.16 25.18 -45.37
N SER A 21 18.98 26.22 -45.21
CA SER A 21 20.31 26.31 -45.83
C SER A 21 21.27 25.23 -45.32
N ARG A 22 22.36 24.99 -46.08
CA ARG A 22 23.44 24.08 -45.64
C ARG A 22 24.08 24.54 -44.34
N ALA A 23 24.24 25.86 -44.14
CA ALA A 23 24.73 26.45 -42.91
C ALA A 23 23.78 26.20 -41.71
N ALA A 24 22.47 26.34 -41.90
CA ALA A 24 21.48 26.06 -40.85
C ALA A 24 21.48 24.56 -40.46
N ARG A 25 21.62 23.67 -41.44
CA ARG A 25 21.75 22.22 -41.20
C ARG A 25 23.04 21.86 -40.45
N LEU A 26 24.15 22.52 -40.77
CA LEU A 26 25.43 22.34 -40.09
C LEU A 26 25.34 22.78 -38.61
N VAL A 27 24.74 23.94 -38.34
CA VAL A 27 24.54 24.44 -36.97
C VAL A 27 23.61 23.53 -36.17
N ALA A 28 22.51 23.06 -36.76
CA ALA A 28 21.61 22.10 -36.12
C ALA A 28 22.24 20.72 -35.88
N ALA A 29 23.16 20.28 -36.74
CA ALA A 29 23.92 19.05 -36.56
C ALA A 29 24.92 19.19 -35.40
N VAL A 30 25.65 20.31 -35.33
CA VAL A 30 26.60 20.60 -34.24
C VAL A 30 25.88 20.72 -32.89
N SER A 31 24.73 21.39 -32.83
CA SER A 31 23.91 21.47 -31.61
C SER A 31 23.40 20.10 -31.16
N ARG A 32 22.91 19.26 -32.08
CA ARG A 32 22.48 17.89 -31.76
C ARG A 32 23.62 16.99 -31.30
N ALA A 33 24.80 17.11 -31.91
CA ALA A 33 26.00 16.38 -31.52
C ALA A 33 26.46 16.80 -30.11
N HIS A 34 26.44 18.10 -29.80
CA HIS A 34 26.75 18.61 -28.47
C HIS A 34 25.75 18.12 -27.40
N VAL A 35 24.44 18.15 -27.68
CA VAL A 35 23.41 17.60 -26.78
C VAL A 35 23.58 16.10 -26.56
N GLY A 36 23.89 15.34 -27.61
CA GLY A 36 24.17 13.91 -27.52
C GLY A 36 25.41 13.61 -26.66
N LEU A 37 26.50 14.35 -26.87
CA LEU A 37 27.74 14.22 -26.11
C LEU A 37 27.57 14.61 -24.64
N TYR A 38 26.83 15.68 -24.35
CA TYR A 38 26.52 16.10 -22.97
C TYR A 38 25.67 15.04 -22.24
N ARG A 39 24.69 14.43 -22.92
CA ARG A 39 23.87 13.33 -22.38
C ARG A 39 24.69 12.08 -22.10
N ALA A 40 25.55 11.68 -23.04
CA ALA A 40 26.38 10.47 -22.91
C ALA A 40 27.45 10.60 -21.82
N THR A 41 27.92 11.82 -21.52
CA THR A 41 28.99 12.07 -20.55
C THR A 41 28.49 12.52 -19.18
N GLY A 42 27.17 12.66 -18.99
CA GLY A 42 26.60 13.21 -17.75
C GLY A 42 27.02 14.66 -17.48
N GLY A 43 27.33 15.43 -18.52
CA GLY A 43 27.76 16.83 -18.41
C GLY A 43 29.24 17.04 -18.02
N LYS A 44 30.06 15.98 -18.00
CA LYS A 44 31.51 16.06 -17.71
C LYS A 44 32.31 16.74 -18.82
N VAL A 45 31.81 16.73 -20.07
CA VAL A 45 32.45 17.35 -21.24
C VAL A 45 31.48 18.36 -21.84
N GLY A 46 31.93 19.62 -22.00
CA GLY A 46 31.13 20.72 -22.56
C GLY A 46 30.23 21.46 -21.55
N GLY A 47 30.44 21.24 -20.24
CA GLY A 47 29.61 21.77 -19.15
C GLY A 47 30.00 23.14 -18.55
N ALA A 48 31.11 23.76 -18.99
CA ALA A 48 31.54 25.07 -18.52
C ALA A 48 32.53 25.73 -19.50
N MET A 49 32.46 27.06 -19.62
CA MET A 49 33.46 27.89 -20.32
C MET A 49 33.65 29.19 -19.53
N GLY A 50 34.64 29.21 -18.62
CA GLY A 50 34.86 30.33 -17.70
C GLY A 50 33.71 30.51 -16.69
N PRO A 51 33.27 31.73 -16.37
CA PRO A 51 32.15 31.98 -15.44
C PRO A 51 30.78 31.58 -16.00
N VAL A 52 30.74 31.12 -17.25
CA VAL A 52 29.52 30.70 -17.95
C VAL A 52 29.40 29.19 -17.83
N GLU A 53 28.39 28.73 -17.09
CA GLU A 53 27.99 27.32 -17.08
C GLU A 53 27.26 27.05 -18.41
N ILE A 54 27.95 26.38 -19.34
CA ILE A 54 27.44 26.06 -20.66
C ILE A 54 26.74 24.70 -20.57
N ALA A 55 25.49 24.66 -21.04
CA ALA A 55 24.64 23.49 -21.20
C ALA A 55 23.90 23.03 -19.93
N LEU A 56 22.76 23.68 -19.69
CA LEU A 56 21.65 23.07 -18.96
C LEU A 56 20.60 22.59 -19.95
N LEU A 57 20.05 21.41 -19.69
CA LEU A 57 18.88 20.92 -20.42
C LEU A 57 17.63 21.46 -19.74
N ILE A 58 17.02 22.50 -20.31
CA ILE A 58 15.68 22.93 -19.92
C ILE A 58 14.66 22.06 -20.65
N THR A 59 13.74 21.46 -19.91
CA THR A 59 12.56 20.79 -20.46
C THR A 59 11.34 21.69 -20.24
N THR A 60 10.69 22.05 -21.35
CA THR A 60 9.49 22.89 -21.40
C THR A 60 8.33 22.12 -22.00
N THR A 61 7.10 22.41 -21.60
CA THR A 61 5.90 21.80 -22.20
C THR A 61 5.53 22.54 -23.48
N GLY A 62 5.40 21.84 -24.60
CA GLY A 62 5.07 22.44 -25.89
C GLY A 62 3.70 23.12 -25.85
N ARG A 63 3.64 24.45 -25.93
CA ARG A 63 2.39 25.25 -25.73
C ARG A 63 1.22 24.91 -26.66
N ARG A 64 1.49 24.21 -27.77
CA ARG A 64 0.46 23.73 -28.74
C ARG A 64 0.27 22.22 -28.70
N SER A 65 1.26 21.47 -28.26
CA SER A 65 1.27 20.01 -28.34
C SER A 65 1.10 19.30 -26.99
N GLY A 66 1.30 19.97 -25.86
CA GLY A 66 1.37 19.34 -24.53
C GLY A 66 2.63 18.48 -24.30
N GLU A 67 3.31 18.05 -25.37
CA GLU A 67 4.52 17.21 -25.27
C GLU A 67 5.75 17.93 -24.67
N PRO A 68 6.58 17.24 -23.87
CA PRO A 68 7.83 17.78 -23.33
C PRO A 68 8.87 18.05 -24.43
N ARG A 69 9.57 19.19 -24.32
CA ARG A 69 10.58 19.67 -25.27
C ARG A 69 11.84 20.09 -24.53
N THR A 70 12.95 19.42 -24.82
CA THR A 70 14.24 19.73 -24.20
C THR A 70 15.13 20.59 -25.10
N SER A 71 15.67 21.68 -24.56
CA SER A 71 16.66 22.54 -25.24
C SER A 71 17.93 22.68 -24.38
N ALA A 72 19.10 22.69 -25.02
CA ALA A 72 20.36 23.01 -24.34
C ALA A 72 20.63 24.51 -24.44
N LEU A 73 20.78 25.17 -23.29
CA LEU A 73 20.96 26.61 -23.20
C LEU A 73 22.14 26.96 -22.29
N ALA A 74 22.74 28.12 -22.53
CA ALA A 74 23.62 28.77 -21.56
C ALA A 74 22.77 29.44 -20.48
N CYS A 75 23.25 29.42 -19.25
CA CYS A 75 22.59 30.05 -18.12
C CYS A 75 23.54 30.95 -17.33
N PHE A 76 22.98 31.93 -16.64
CA PHE A 76 23.71 32.87 -15.80
C PHE A 76 23.11 32.90 -14.40
N ARG A 77 23.94 33.12 -13.38
CA ARG A 77 23.51 33.37 -12.00
C ARG A 77 24.27 34.58 -11.47
N PHE A 78 23.59 35.39 -10.68
CA PHE A 78 24.13 36.60 -10.09
C PHE A 78 23.79 36.61 -8.59
N PRO A 79 24.40 35.71 -7.80
CA PRO A 79 23.98 35.45 -6.43
C PRO A 79 24.12 36.68 -5.52
N GLU A 80 25.03 37.58 -5.87
CA GLU A 80 25.32 38.81 -5.13
C GLU A 80 24.25 39.90 -5.28
N LEU A 81 23.28 39.72 -6.20
CA LEU A 81 22.19 40.68 -6.40
C LEU A 81 21.02 40.39 -5.45
N PRO A 82 20.52 41.39 -4.70
CA PRO A 82 19.36 41.23 -3.83
C PRO A 82 18.14 40.69 -4.59
N GLY A 83 17.52 39.63 -4.05
CA GLY A 83 16.34 39.00 -4.65
C GLY A 83 16.61 38.07 -5.83
N LEU A 84 17.87 37.84 -6.20
CA LEU A 84 18.27 36.98 -7.32
C LEU A 84 19.22 35.85 -6.94
N ALA A 85 19.49 35.66 -5.65
CA ALA A 85 20.39 34.62 -5.10
C ALA A 85 20.14 33.23 -5.70
N ASP A 86 18.87 32.82 -5.76
CA ASP A 86 18.46 31.50 -6.25
C ASP A 86 17.96 31.51 -7.70
N VAL A 87 18.01 32.65 -8.38
CA VAL A 87 17.45 32.80 -9.73
C VAL A 87 18.47 32.42 -10.79
N THR A 88 18.01 31.65 -11.78
CA THR A 88 18.77 31.33 -12.99
C THR A 88 18.26 32.15 -14.16
N VAL A 89 19.15 32.82 -14.87
CA VAL A 89 18.84 33.67 -16.03
C VAL A 89 19.16 32.92 -17.30
N LEU A 90 18.18 32.77 -18.19
CA LEU A 90 18.34 32.25 -19.55
C LEU A 90 18.12 33.37 -20.57
N VAL A 91 18.86 33.32 -21.68
CA VAL A 91 18.78 34.34 -22.72
C VAL A 91 18.04 33.80 -23.94
N ALA A 92 16.91 34.40 -24.27
CA ALA A 92 16.09 34.03 -25.42
C ALA A 92 16.60 34.68 -26.73
N SER A 93 17.92 34.53 -26.99
CA SER A 93 18.59 35.19 -28.10
C SER A 93 18.22 34.63 -29.47
N ASN A 94 17.94 33.33 -29.56
CA ASN A 94 17.71 32.63 -30.84
C ASN A 94 18.76 33.01 -31.92
N ALA A 95 20.01 33.20 -31.49
CA ALA A 95 21.13 33.70 -32.30
C ALA A 95 20.85 35.02 -33.05
N GLY A 96 20.06 35.94 -32.48
CA GLY A 96 19.73 37.23 -33.11
C GLY A 96 18.64 37.13 -34.18
N ALA A 97 17.90 36.02 -34.27
CA ALA A 97 16.75 35.94 -35.16
C ALA A 97 15.64 36.94 -34.78
N PRO A 98 14.81 37.41 -35.74
CA PRO A 98 13.74 38.39 -35.49
C PRO A 98 12.58 37.85 -34.64
N ARG A 99 12.64 36.59 -34.19
CA ARG A 99 11.62 35.94 -33.37
C ARG A 99 12.25 35.22 -32.19
N ASP A 100 11.51 35.19 -31.08
CA ASP A 100 11.88 34.44 -29.89
C ASP A 100 11.97 32.93 -30.19
N PRO A 101 12.83 32.19 -29.47
CA PRO A 101 12.92 30.76 -29.63
C PRO A 101 11.66 30.08 -29.07
N ALA A 102 11.27 28.95 -29.66
CA ALA A 102 10.03 28.26 -29.29
C ALA A 102 9.98 27.84 -27.81
N TRP A 103 11.12 27.48 -27.20
CA TRP A 103 11.20 27.13 -25.78
C TRP A 103 10.83 28.29 -24.86
N PHE A 104 11.10 29.54 -25.26
CA PHE A 104 10.73 30.72 -24.47
C PHE A 104 9.21 30.88 -24.44
N GLY A 105 8.57 30.80 -25.60
CA GLY A 105 7.10 30.83 -25.69
C GLY A 105 6.42 29.63 -25.01
N ASN A 106 7.06 28.46 -24.97
CA ASN A 106 6.60 27.32 -24.19
C ASN A 106 6.66 27.60 -22.69
N ALA A 107 7.80 28.10 -22.20
CA ALA A 107 8.00 28.40 -20.78
C ALA A 107 7.10 29.54 -20.28
N LEU A 108 6.69 30.49 -21.12
CA LEU A 108 5.71 31.50 -20.70
C LEU A 108 4.28 30.96 -20.63
N ALA A 109 3.91 30.02 -21.51
CA ALA A 109 2.59 29.40 -21.49
C ALA A 109 2.44 28.36 -20.37
N HIS A 110 3.51 27.60 -20.10
CA HIS A 110 3.61 26.61 -19.03
C HIS A 110 4.86 26.90 -18.21
N PRO A 111 4.72 27.70 -17.13
CA PRO A 111 5.87 28.24 -16.40
C PRO A 111 6.61 27.21 -15.54
N ASP A 112 6.01 26.07 -15.23
CA ASP A 112 6.72 25.01 -14.52
C ASP A 112 7.64 24.26 -15.50
N VAL A 113 8.95 24.39 -15.28
CA VAL A 113 9.99 23.83 -16.13
C VAL A 113 10.96 22.99 -15.33
N THR A 114 11.56 22.00 -15.99
CA THR A 114 12.60 21.18 -15.36
C THR A 114 13.96 21.60 -15.91
N LEU A 115 14.90 21.89 -15.01
CA LEU A 115 16.27 22.25 -15.36
C LEU A 115 17.21 21.13 -14.91
N ARG A 116 17.91 20.50 -15.84
CA ARG A 116 18.92 19.47 -15.51
C ARG A 116 20.33 20.06 -15.53
N ARG A 117 21.01 20.01 -14.39
CA ARG A 117 22.42 20.40 -14.18
C ARG A 117 23.22 19.17 -13.78
N ARG A 118 24.11 18.67 -14.65
CA ARG A 118 24.91 17.45 -14.39
C ARG A 118 24.02 16.28 -13.94
N ASP A 119 24.17 15.82 -12.71
CA ASP A 119 23.43 14.74 -12.02
C ASP A 119 22.17 15.22 -11.27
N ARG A 120 21.93 16.54 -11.19
CA ARG A 120 20.80 17.13 -10.49
C ARG A 120 19.72 17.62 -11.46
N THR A 121 18.47 17.41 -11.06
CA THR A 121 17.28 17.88 -11.77
C THR A 121 16.48 18.74 -10.82
N GLU A 122 16.19 19.99 -11.21
CA GLU A 122 15.49 20.98 -10.41
C GLU A 122 14.15 21.32 -11.08
N GLU A 123 13.08 21.41 -10.29
CA GLU A 123 11.80 21.99 -10.71
C GLU A 123 11.79 23.48 -10.39
N LEU A 124 11.63 24.29 -11.43
CA LEU A 124 11.69 25.74 -11.34
C LEU A 124 10.46 26.36 -12.00
N ARG A 125 10.14 27.59 -11.59
CA ARG A 125 9.09 28.38 -12.23
C ARG A 125 9.70 29.50 -13.06
N ALA A 126 9.34 29.52 -14.34
CA ALA A 126 9.78 30.44 -15.34
C ALA A 126 8.90 31.69 -15.40
N ARG A 127 9.54 32.85 -15.57
CA ARG A 127 8.87 34.10 -15.96
C ARG A 127 9.79 34.96 -16.81
N ALA A 128 9.22 35.83 -17.64
CA ALA A 128 10.02 36.86 -18.31
C ALA A 128 10.58 37.85 -17.26
N ALA A 129 11.81 38.33 -17.49
CA ALA A 129 12.33 39.47 -16.75
C ALA A 129 11.51 40.72 -17.11
N THR A 130 11.20 41.52 -16.09
CA THR A 130 10.62 42.86 -16.28
C THR A 130 11.63 43.81 -16.91
N ASP A 131 11.17 44.98 -17.36
CA ASP A 131 12.06 45.99 -17.97
C ASP A 131 13.16 46.45 -17.03
N ALA A 132 12.85 46.65 -15.76
CA ALA A 132 13.79 47.05 -14.72
C ALA A 132 14.81 45.94 -14.44
N GLU A 133 14.37 44.69 -14.32
CA GLU A 133 15.27 43.54 -14.12
C GLU A 133 16.19 43.35 -15.33
N HIS A 134 15.66 43.48 -16.54
CA HIS A 134 16.45 43.36 -17.76
C HIS A 134 17.49 44.48 -17.88
N ALA A 135 17.15 45.73 -17.51
CA ALA A 135 18.10 46.84 -17.49
C ALA A 135 19.30 46.59 -16.56
N VAL A 136 19.10 45.86 -15.46
CA VAL A 136 20.17 45.46 -14.53
C VAL A 136 20.93 44.22 -15.03
N LEU A 137 20.20 43.21 -15.51
CA LEU A 137 20.77 41.90 -15.83
C LEU A 137 21.47 41.86 -17.19
N TRP A 138 21.00 42.62 -18.18
CA TRP A 138 21.53 42.57 -19.54
C TRP A 138 23.00 42.99 -19.64
N PRO A 139 23.46 44.09 -19.01
CA PRO A 139 24.88 44.43 -18.98
C PRO A 139 25.74 43.33 -18.36
N LEU A 140 25.25 42.65 -17.33
CA LEU A 140 25.96 41.56 -16.66
C LEU A 140 26.05 40.31 -17.55
N VAL A 141 24.99 39.98 -18.26
CA VAL A 141 24.98 38.90 -19.27
C VAL A 141 25.98 39.19 -20.38
N VAL A 142 26.01 40.42 -20.90
CA VAL A 142 26.96 40.85 -21.94
C VAL A 142 28.40 40.84 -21.43
N ALA A 143 28.63 41.27 -20.19
CA ALA A 143 29.96 41.23 -19.57
C ALA A 143 30.45 39.78 -19.39
N ALA A 144 29.55 38.85 -19.04
CA ALA A 144 29.87 37.44 -18.91
C ALA A 144 30.04 36.73 -20.28
N ALA A 145 29.33 37.17 -21.31
CA ALA A 145 29.38 36.61 -22.66
C ALA A 145 29.06 37.67 -23.73
N ASP A 146 30.12 38.26 -24.30
CA ASP A 146 30.05 39.35 -25.30
C ASP A 146 29.23 39.00 -26.55
N THR A 147 29.15 37.70 -26.90
CA THR A 147 28.33 37.19 -28.00
C THR A 147 26.87 37.64 -27.97
N TYR A 148 26.29 37.91 -26.79
CA TYR A 148 24.92 38.39 -26.68
C TYR A 148 24.75 39.85 -27.09
N ALA A 149 25.78 40.70 -26.95
CA ALA A 149 25.76 42.03 -27.54
C ALA A 149 25.71 41.95 -29.07
N THR A 150 26.53 41.08 -29.66
CA THR A 150 26.48 40.83 -31.11
C THR A 150 25.12 40.30 -31.56
N TYR A 151 24.49 39.39 -30.82
CA TYR A 151 23.14 38.94 -31.18
C TYR A 151 22.10 40.04 -31.11
N GLN A 152 22.21 40.98 -30.17
CA GLN A 152 21.29 42.10 -30.04
C GLN A 152 21.42 43.10 -31.19
N GLU A 153 22.63 43.30 -31.73
CA GLU A 153 22.86 44.15 -32.92
C GLU A 153 22.23 43.57 -34.19
N LEU A 154 22.02 42.24 -34.24
CA LEU A 154 21.47 41.54 -35.41
C LEU A 154 19.94 41.54 -35.46
N THR A 155 19.26 42.13 -34.48
CA THR A 155 17.79 42.14 -34.41
C THR A 155 17.26 43.44 -33.81
N GLU A 156 16.14 43.92 -34.35
CA GLU A 156 15.41 45.09 -33.82
C GLU A 156 14.64 44.76 -32.54
N ARG A 157 14.27 43.48 -32.32
CA ARG A 157 13.62 43.05 -31.07
C ARG A 157 14.60 43.13 -29.90
N ARG A 158 14.12 43.57 -28.73
CA ARG A 158 14.86 43.40 -27.48
C ARG A 158 14.90 41.90 -27.14
N ILE A 159 16.09 41.34 -26.96
CA ILE A 159 16.25 39.93 -26.58
C ILE A 159 15.76 39.75 -25.14
N PRO A 160 14.71 38.94 -24.88
CA PRO A 160 14.19 38.77 -23.54
C PRO A 160 15.07 37.85 -22.71
N LEU A 161 15.02 38.08 -21.40
CA LEU A 161 15.60 37.20 -20.39
C LEU A 161 14.47 36.39 -19.74
N LEU A 162 14.68 35.10 -19.54
CA LEU A 162 13.80 34.23 -18.77
C LEU A 162 14.45 33.99 -17.41
N LEU A 163 13.73 34.31 -16.34
CA LEU A 163 14.14 34.08 -14.97
C LEU A 163 13.49 32.79 -14.48
N LEU A 164 14.31 31.87 -13.99
CA LEU A 164 13.89 30.63 -13.36
C LEU A 164 14.16 30.74 -11.86
N ALA A 165 13.10 30.74 -11.07
CA ALA A 165 13.19 30.74 -9.61
C ALA A 165 12.75 29.39 -9.05
N PRO A 166 13.16 29.02 -7.82
CA PRO A 166 12.57 27.89 -7.12
C PRO A 166 11.04 27.97 -7.15
N ARG A 167 10.40 26.86 -7.48
CA ARG A 167 8.94 26.80 -7.43
C ARG A 167 8.49 27.09 -5.99
N PRO A 168 7.59 28.06 -5.75
CA PRO A 168 7.04 28.24 -4.41
C PRO A 168 6.34 26.95 -3.97
N PRO A 169 6.46 26.55 -2.70
CA PRO A 169 5.78 25.34 -2.21
C PRO A 169 4.28 25.47 -2.44
N ARG A 170 3.63 24.37 -2.84
CA ARG A 170 2.16 24.31 -2.95
C ARG A 170 1.55 24.63 -1.59
N THR A 171 0.50 25.43 -1.58
CA THR A 171 -0.25 25.71 -0.36
C THR A 171 -1.24 24.58 -0.10
N ALA A 172 -1.69 24.44 1.14
CA ALA A 172 -2.77 23.51 1.49
C ALA A 172 -4.06 23.80 0.68
N ALA A 173 -4.30 25.07 0.31
CA ALA A 173 -5.44 25.44 -0.52
C ALA A 173 -5.30 24.94 -1.97
N ASP A 174 -4.09 25.01 -2.54
CA ASP A 174 -3.81 24.48 -3.88
C ASP A 174 -4.03 22.97 -3.93
N ASP A 175 -3.55 22.25 -2.91
CA ASP A 175 -3.71 20.80 -2.83
C ASP A 175 -5.18 20.40 -2.67
N LEU A 176 -5.95 21.08 -1.81
CA LEU A 176 -7.39 20.85 -1.67
C LEU A 176 -8.15 21.13 -2.97
N HIS A 177 -7.77 22.19 -3.70
CA HIS A 177 -8.36 22.49 -4.99
C HIS A 177 -8.08 21.38 -6.02
N LEU A 178 -6.82 20.93 -6.12
CA LEU A 178 -6.43 19.84 -7.04
C LEU A 178 -7.11 18.51 -6.69
N LEU A 179 -7.30 18.21 -5.41
CA LEU A 179 -8.05 17.03 -4.96
C LEU A 179 -9.56 17.17 -5.28
N GLY A 180 -10.12 18.37 -5.20
CA GLY A 180 -11.47 18.65 -5.66
C GLY A 180 -11.63 18.46 -7.18
N GLU A 181 -10.65 18.89 -7.98
CA GLU A 181 -10.65 18.67 -9.43
C GLU A 181 -10.49 17.19 -9.80
N LEU A 182 -9.69 16.42 -9.04
CA LEU A 182 -9.60 14.97 -9.22
C LEU A 182 -10.98 14.32 -9.22
N GLY A 183 -11.84 14.69 -8.26
CA GLY A 183 -13.20 14.14 -8.15
C GLY A 183 -14.07 14.30 -9.40
N LYS A 184 -13.83 15.33 -10.23
CA LYS A 184 -14.57 15.53 -11.49
C LYS A 184 -14.18 14.57 -12.60
N HIS A 185 -13.09 13.83 -12.42
CA HIS A 185 -12.53 12.90 -13.41
C HIS A 185 -12.58 11.43 -12.97
N LEU A 186 -13.21 11.16 -11.83
CA LEU A 186 -13.43 9.81 -11.30
C LEU A 186 -14.89 9.37 -11.55
N ASP A 187 -15.09 8.07 -11.59
CA ASP A 187 -16.43 7.47 -11.54
C ASP A 187 -17.00 7.54 -10.10
N GLY A 188 -16.11 7.49 -9.10
CA GLY A 188 -16.39 7.69 -7.69
C GLY A 188 -16.15 9.13 -7.19
N ASP A 189 -16.07 9.28 -5.86
CA ASP A 189 -16.08 10.58 -5.19
C ASP A 189 -14.78 10.86 -4.41
N VAL A 190 -14.43 12.14 -4.28
CA VAL A 190 -13.37 12.62 -3.38
C VAL A 190 -13.99 13.38 -2.21
N HIS A 191 -13.72 12.92 -1.00
CA HIS A 191 -14.19 13.54 0.23
C HIS A 191 -13.04 14.23 0.94
N LEU A 192 -13.17 15.55 1.11
CA LEU A 192 -12.18 16.38 1.79
C LEU A 192 -12.41 16.38 3.32
N PRO A 193 -11.36 16.67 4.11
CA PRO A 193 -11.47 16.80 5.56
C PRO A 193 -12.56 17.78 5.98
N GLY A 194 -13.29 17.45 7.05
CA GLY A 194 -14.40 18.25 7.56
C GLY A 194 -15.78 17.87 7.03
N SER A 195 -15.87 17.04 5.98
CA SER A 195 -17.15 16.47 5.56
C SER A 195 -17.54 15.24 6.41
N PRO A 196 -18.83 15.01 6.71
CA PRO A 196 -19.27 13.81 7.43
C PRO A 196 -18.85 12.51 6.74
N ARG A 197 -18.93 12.48 5.41
CA ARG A 197 -18.58 11.30 4.61
C ARG A 197 -17.09 10.98 4.66
N HIS A 198 -16.21 11.99 4.73
CA HIS A 198 -14.79 11.77 4.99
C HIS A 198 -14.57 11.05 6.33
N ALA A 199 -15.21 11.53 7.41
CA ALA A 199 -15.05 10.94 8.74
C ALA A 199 -15.53 9.49 8.78
N GLU A 200 -16.68 9.20 8.18
CA GLU A 200 -17.25 7.85 8.11
C GLU A 200 -16.35 6.88 7.34
N LEU A 201 -15.88 7.25 6.14
CA LEU A 201 -15.07 6.36 5.30
C LEU A 201 -13.63 6.21 5.80
N ALA A 202 -13.11 7.22 6.51
CA ALA A 202 -11.81 7.14 7.15
C ALA A 202 -11.83 6.23 8.39
N ALA A 203 -12.98 6.08 9.06
CA ALA A 203 -13.10 5.30 10.29
C ALA A 203 -12.74 3.82 10.05
N PRO A 204 -11.67 3.32 10.69
CA PRO A 204 -11.33 1.90 10.64
C PRO A 204 -12.18 1.09 11.64
N TRP A 205 -12.25 -0.23 11.44
CA TRP A 205 -12.83 -1.13 12.44
C TRP A 205 -12.12 -1.05 13.79
N ASN A 206 -10.77 -1.03 13.80
CA ASN A 206 -10.03 -0.76 15.03
C ASN A 206 -9.86 0.75 15.23
N VAL A 207 -10.75 1.35 16.03
CA VAL A 207 -10.84 2.80 16.21
C VAL A 207 -9.66 3.42 16.98
N THR A 208 -8.72 2.60 17.48
CA THR A 208 -7.47 3.09 18.09
C THR A 208 -6.46 3.58 17.04
N VAL A 209 -6.59 3.13 15.79
CA VAL A 209 -5.65 3.46 14.72
C VAL A 209 -5.96 4.86 14.18
N PRO A 210 -5.01 5.82 14.22
CA PRO A 210 -5.25 7.17 13.75
C PRO A 210 -5.28 7.22 12.22
N VAL A 211 -6.45 7.51 11.64
CA VAL A 211 -6.66 7.64 10.19
C VAL A 211 -7.14 9.05 9.86
N THR A 212 -6.20 9.90 9.45
CA THR A 212 -6.42 11.34 9.16
C THR A 212 -5.87 11.75 7.79
N PRO A 213 -6.37 11.14 6.69
CA PRO A 213 -5.86 11.37 5.35
C PRO A 213 -6.03 12.82 4.87
N ALA A 214 -5.28 13.19 3.83
CA ALA A 214 -5.45 14.44 3.09
C ALA A 214 -6.84 14.52 2.43
N ALA A 215 -7.32 13.38 1.92
CA ALA A 215 -8.67 13.16 1.43
C ALA A 215 -8.96 11.65 1.37
N VAL A 216 -10.25 11.29 1.39
CA VAL A 216 -10.71 9.93 1.09
C VAL A 216 -11.22 9.87 -0.34
N VAL A 217 -10.74 8.92 -1.14
CA VAL A 217 -11.20 8.68 -2.50
C VAL A 217 -12.05 7.41 -2.51
N ALA A 218 -13.37 7.57 -2.59
CA ALA A 218 -14.32 6.48 -2.66
C ALA A 218 -14.42 5.98 -4.11
N VAL A 219 -13.64 4.96 -4.44
CA VAL A 219 -13.49 4.49 -5.82
C VAL A 219 -14.65 3.60 -6.26
N ARG A 220 -15.00 3.67 -7.54
CA ARG A 220 -16.01 2.79 -8.19
C ARG A 220 -15.45 1.97 -9.34
N SER A 221 -14.21 2.21 -9.73
CA SER A 221 -13.55 1.45 -10.79
C SER A 221 -12.05 1.32 -10.56
N ALA A 222 -11.42 0.35 -11.24
CA ALA A 222 -9.95 0.25 -11.26
C ALA A 222 -9.29 1.47 -11.93
N ARG A 223 -10.03 2.19 -12.80
CA ARG A 223 -9.58 3.45 -13.39
C ARG A 223 -9.45 4.53 -12.31
N ASP A 224 -10.38 4.60 -11.36
CA ASP A 224 -10.32 5.56 -10.26
C ASP A 224 -9.09 5.33 -9.38
N VAL A 225 -8.80 4.07 -9.04
CA VAL A 225 -7.60 3.71 -8.26
C VAL A 225 -6.34 4.14 -9.01
N ALA A 226 -6.25 3.84 -10.31
CA ALA A 226 -5.11 4.23 -11.14
C ALA A 226 -4.95 5.75 -11.26
N ALA A 227 -6.05 6.49 -11.43
CA ALA A 227 -6.04 7.95 -11.44
C ALA A 227 -5.60 8.52 -10.09
N THR A 228 -6.06 7.93 -8.98
CA THR A 228 -5.68 8.34 -7.63
C THR A 228 -4.19 8.14 -7.38
N VAL A 229 -3.64 6.98 -7.76
CA VAL A 229 -2.20 6.70 -7.62
C VAL A 229 -1.35 7.68 -8.43
N ARG A 230 -1.72 7.96 -9.68
CA ARG A 230 -1.01 8.93 -10.53
C ARG A 230 -1.10 10.35 -9.98
N THR A 231 -2.26 10.74 -9.44
CA THR A 231 -2.45 12.05 -8.82
C THR A 231 -1.68 12.17 -7.51
N ALA A 232 -1.69 11.15 -6.66
CA ALA A 232 -0.88 11.14 -5.44
C ALA A 232 0.60 11.35 -5.77
N ARG A 233 1.11 10.63 -6.78
CA ARG A 233 2.48 10.82 -7.29
C ARG A 233 2.73 12.25 -7.76
N SER A 234 1.87 12.84 -8.60
CA SER A 234 2.07 14.21 -9.10
C SER A 234 2.01 15.26 -8.00
N LEU A 235 1.24 14.97 -6.94
CA LEU A 235 1.11 15.81 -5.75
C LEU A 235 2.11 15.47 -4.65
N GLY A 236 3.04 14.53 -4.85
CA GLY A 236 3.97 14.09 -3.80
C GLY A 236 3.31 13.46 -2.56
N LEU A 237 2.03 13.12 -2.66
CA LEU A 237 1.26 12.42 -1.64
C LEU A 237 1.49 10.92 -1.72
N LYS A 238 1.10 10.22 -0.65
CA LYS A 238 1.07 8.76 -0.58
C LYS A 238 -0.33 8.22 -0.77
N VAL A 239 -0.44 6.90 -0.92
CA VAL A 239 -1.71 6.20 -1.02
C VAL A 239 -1.77 5.05 -0.01
N ALA A 240 -2.83 5.05 0.79
CA ALA A 240 -3.25 3.93 1.60
C ALA A 240 -4.57 3.37 1.04
N VAL A 241 -4.92 2.13 1.39
CA VAL A 241 -6.16 1.48 0.97
C VAL A 241 -6.91 0.94 2.17
N GLN A 242 -8.23 1.09 2.16
CA GLN A 242 -9.11 0.58 3.20
C GLN A 242 -10.44 0.12 2.62
N ARG A 243 -10.98 -0.98 3.19
CA ARG A 243 -12.41 -1.29 3.13
C ARG A 243 -12.99 -1.23 4.53
N THR A 244 -12.70 -2.24 5.35
CA THR A 244 -13.34 -2.40 6.66
C THR A 244 -12.48 -1.85 7.79
N GLY A 245 -11.15 -1.72 7.58
CA GLY A 245 -10.22 -1.25 8.60
C GLY A 245 -9.84 -2.28 9.67
N HIS A 246 -10.09 -3.58 9.45
CA HIS A 246 -9.62 -4.65 10.35
C HIS A 246 -8.09 -4.78 10.38
N GLY A 247 -7.43 -4.43 9.27
CA GLY A 247 -5.96 -4.36 9.17
C GLY A 247 -5.46 -2.94 8.97
N ALA A 248 -6.12 -1.95 9.58
CA ALA A 248 -5.76 -0.55 9.41
C ALA A 248 -4.35 -0.25 9.96
N SER A 249 -3.67 0.67 9.29
CA SER A 249 -2.40 1.26 9.74
C SER A 249 -2.59 2.78 9.86
N PRO A 250 -1.74 3.49 10.62
CA PRO A 250 -1.83 4.94 10.71
C PRO A 250 -1.77 5.62 9.35
N VAL A 251 -2.62 6.61 9.15
CA VAL A 251 -2.69 7.42 7.93
C VAL A 251 -2.67 8.89 8.30
N GLY A 252 -1.73 9.65 7.73
CA GLY A 252 -1.56 11.07 7.96
C GLY A 252 -2.05 11.96 6.81
N ARG A 253 -1.93 13.27 7.00
CA ARG A 253 -2.33 14.31 6.04
C ARG A 253 -1.46 14.37 4.77
N ASP A 254 -0.44 13.54 4.67
CA ASP A 254 0.40 13.37 3.47
C ASP A 254 -0.12 12.23 2.55
N THR A 255 -1.27 11.64 2.87
CA THR A 255 -1.76 10.40 2.26
C THR A 255 -3.20 10.55 1.77
N LEU A 256 -3.49 10.04 0.56
CA LEU A 256 -4.85 9.77 0.09
C LEU A 256 -5.28 8.37 0.54
N LEU A 257 -6.48 8.27 1.11
CA LEU A 257 -7.07 6.98 1.46
C LEU A 257 -8.00 6.51 0.35
N VAL A 258 -7.63 5.47 -0.38
CA VAL A 258 -8.50 4.80 -1.35
C VAL A 258 -9.47 3.90 -0.58
N HIS A 259 -10.76 4.22 -0.67
CA HIS A 259 -11.82 3.43 -0.05
C HIS A 259 -12.52 2.56 -1.10
N THR A 260 -12.43 1.23 -0.96
CA THR A 260 -12.78 0.28 -2.05
C THR A 260 -14.23 -0.17 -2.08
N ALA A 261 -15.09 0.28 -1.16
CA ALA A 261 -16.45 -0.26 -1.06
C ALA A 261 -17.31 -0.17 -2.34
N GLY A 262 -17.03 0.76 -3.26
CA GLY A 262 -17.71 0.83 -4.56
C GLY A 262 -17.27 -0.22 -5.59
N LEU A 263 -16.29 -1.06 -5.25
CA LEU A 263 -15.85 -2.22 -6.03
C LEU A 263 -16.51 -3.49 -5.47
N ASP A 264 -17.84 -3.56 -5.46
CA ASP A 264 -18.65 -4.54 -4.73
C ASP A 264 -19.16 -5.72 -5.56
N GLY A 265 -18.82 -5.78 -6.86
CA GLY A 265 -19.26 -6.85 -7.75
C GLY A 265 -18.88 -8.24 -7.24
N CYS A 266 -19.81 -9.20 -7.31
CA CYS A 266 -19.61 -10.59 -6.92
C CYS A 266 -20.30 -11.51 -7.93
N SER A 267 -19.53 -12.41 -8.55
CA SER A 267 -20.04 -13.40 -9.51
C SER A 267 -19.51 -14.78 -9.19
N VAL A 268 -20.39 -15.77 -9.16
CA VAL A 268 -20.05 -17.18 -8.95
C VAL A 268 -20.28 -17.96 -10.25
N ASP A 269 -19.29 -18.76 -10.65
CA ASP A 269 -19.44 -19.78 -11.68
C ASP A 269 -19.53 -21.15 -10.99
N PRO A 270 -20.73 -21.75 -10.89
CA PRO A 270 -20.91 -23.03 -10.22
C PRO A 270 -20.31 -24.21 -10.99
N ALA A 271 -20.16 -24.11 -12.30
CA ALA A 271 -19.58 -25.18 -13.12
C ALA A 271 -18.05 -25.20 -12.97
N ALA A 272 -17.42 -24.02 -13.03
CA ALA A 272 -15.98 -23.87 -12.78
C ALA A 272 -15.61 -23.91 -11.29
N ARG A 273 -16.61 -23.77 -10.40
CA ARG A 273 -16.49 -23.62 -8.95
C ARG A 273 -15.55 -22.48 -8.59
N THR A 274 -15.80 -21.31 -9.16
CA THR A 274 -15.04 -20.10 -8.86
C THR A 274 -15.93 -18.95 -8.45
N ALA A 275 -15.35 -18.02 -7.71
CA ALA A 275 -15.91 -16.68 -7.52
C ALA A 275 -14.93 -15.64 -8.04
N ARG A 276 -15.46 -14.62 -8.71
CA ARG A 276 -14.74 -13.38 -9.01
C ARG A 276 -15.44 -12.21 -8.31
N VAL A 277 -14.69 -11.50 -7.48
CA VAL A 277 -15.24 -10.43 -6.63
C VAL A 277 -14.39 -9.17 -6.69
N GLY A 278 -15.01 -8.02 -6.48
CA GLY A 278 -14.33 -6.74 -6.36
C GLY A 278 -13.72 -6.55 -4.96
N ALA A 279 -12.77 -5.62 -4.84
CA ALA A 279 -12.05 -5.38 -3.59
C ALA A 279 -12.89 -4.71 -2.48
N GLY A 280 -14.12 -4.31 -2.78
CA GLY A 280 -15.11 -3.78 -1.83
C GLY A 280 -15.96 -4.85 -1.15
N THR A 281 -16.03 -6.05 -1.73
CA THR A 281 -16.89 -7.17 -1.30
C THR A 281 -16.47 -7.73 0.06
N LEU A 282 -17.46 -8.10 0.88
CA LEU A 282 -17.27 -8.75 2.17
C LEU A 282 -17.44 -10.27 2.04
N TRP A 283 -16.86 -11.05 2.96
CA TRP A 283 -17.05 -12.50 2.94
C TRP A 283 -18.51 -12.92 3.13
N THR A 284 -19.33 -12.15 3.84
CA THR A 284 -20.79 -12.38 3.97
C THR A 284 -21.47 -12.48 2.60
N ASP A 285 -21.12 -11.59 1.66
CA ASP A 285 -21.74 -11.54 0.32
C ASP A 285 -21.36 -12.79 -0.50
N VAL A 286 -20.09 -13.19 -0.43
CA VAL A 286 -19.58 -14.38 -1.13
C VAL A 286 -20.17 -15.66 -0.55
N LEU A 287 -20.27 -15.76 0.77
CA LEU A 287 -20.87 -16.92 1.45
C LEU A 287 -22.33 -17.11 1.02
N ALA A 288 -23.11 -16.03 0.96
CA ALA A 288 -24.48 -16.07 0.50
C ALA A 288 -24.56 -16.53 -0.97
N ALA A 289 -23.79 -15.93 -1.87
CA ALA A 289 -23.79 -16.27 -3.29
C ALA A 289 -23.31 -17.70 -3.58
N ALA A 290 -22.28 -18.19 -2.88
CA ALA A 290 -21.77 -19.56 -3.05
C ALA A 290 -22.77 -20.61 -2.53
N ALA A 291 -23.48 -20.31 -1.44
CA ALA A 291 -24.43 -21.23 -0.82
C ALA A 291 -25.62 -21.57 -1.73
N GLU A 292 -26.04 -20.65 -2.62
CA GLU A 292 -27.08 -20.91 -3.63
C GLU A 292 -26.74 -22.07 -4.58
N HIS A 293 -25.44 -22.41 -4.67
CA HIS A 293 -24.91 -23.46 -5.53
C HIS A 293 -24.35 -24.66 -4.74
N GLY A 294 -24.56 -24.72 -3.42
CA GLY A 294 -24.00 -25.77 -2.56
C GLY A 294 -22.48 -25.72 -2.45
N LEU A 295 -21.89 -24.55 -2.65
CA LEU A 295 -20.44 -24.31 -2.57
C LEU A 295 -20.10 -23.51 -1.30
N ALA A 296 -18.88 -23.70 -0.78
CA ALA A 296 -18.34 -22.91 0.31
C ALA A 296 -17.24 -21.96 -0.17
N ALA A 297 -17.21 -20.77 0.42
CA ALA A 297 -16.16 -19.78 0.23
C ALA A 297 -15.05 -19.96 1.29
N PRO A 298 -13.76 -19.76 0.95
CA PRO A 298 -12.64 -19.91 1.89
C PRO A 298 -12.50 -18.68 2.80
N CYS A 299 -13.54 -18.36 3.57
CA CYS A 299 -13.60 -17.16 4.41
C CYS A 299 -12.83 -17.28 5.74
N GLY A 300 -12.65 -16.14 6.41
CA GLY A 300 -12.13 -16.06 7.78
C GLY A 300 -13.19 -16.37 8.84
N SER A 301 -12.83 -16.26 10.12
CA SER A 301 -13.75 -16.46 11.25
C SER A 301 -14.83 -15.39 11.38
N ALA A 302 -14.56 -14.17 10.89
CA ALA A 302 -15.48 -13.04 10.86
C ALA A 302 -15.91 -12.71 9.41
N PRO A 303 -17.11 -13.12 8.96
CA PRO A 303 -17.60 -12.87 7.60
C PRO A 303 -17.74 -11.39 7.20
N GLY A 304 -17.79 -10.48 8.18
CA GLY A 304 -17.78 -9.03 7.93
C GLY A 304 -16.45 -8.47 7.41
N VAL A 305 -15.38 -9.28 7.36
CA VAL A 305 -14.07 -8.88 6.84
C VAL A 305 -14.10 -8.79 5.31
N GLY A 306 -13.40 -7.78 4.76
CA GLY A 306 -13.24 -7.61 3.32
C GLY A 306 -12.36 -8.69 2.67
N VAL A 307 -12.78 -9.19 1.50
CA VAL A 307 -12.16 -10.33 0.83
C VAL A 307 -10.70 -10.06 0.45
N ALA A 308 -10.43 -8.95 -0.26
CA ALA A 308 -9.11 -8.66 -0.79
C ALA A 308 -8.03 -8.47 0.30
N GLY A 309 -8.36 -7.74 1.37
CA GLY A 309 -7.42 -7.52 2.49
C GLY A 309 -7.10 -8.79 3.27
N PHE A 310 -8.06 -9.71 3.36
CA PHE A 310 -7.88 -11.02 3.98
C PHE A 310 -6.98 -11.92 3.12
N LEU A 311 -7.27 -12.04 1.82
CA LEU A 311 -6.50 -12.92 0.90
C LEU A 311 -5.08 -12.42 0.69
N THR A 312 -4.86 -11.10 0.61
CA THR A 312 -3.50 -10.55 0.41
C THR A 312 -2.58 -10.74 1.61
N GLY A 313 -3.11 -11.02 2.80
CA GLY A 313 -2.33 -11.41 3.98
C GLY A 313 -2.27 -12.91 4.25
N GLY A 314 -2.71 -13.75 3.31
CA GLY A 314 -2.72 -15.21 3.41
C GLY A 314 -4.12 -15.78 3.66
N GLY A 315 -4.81 -15.27 4.67
CA GLY A 315 -6.17 -15.69 5.01
C GLY A 315 -6.21 -17.00 5.80
N LEU A 316 -6.45 -16.90 7.10
CA LEU A 316 -6.54 -18.05 8.00
C LEU A 316 -7.96 -18.14 8.56
N GLY A 317 -8.70 -19.16 8.14
CA GLY A 317 -10.10 -19.37 8.51
C GLY A 317 -10.39 -20.70 9.20
N PRO A 318 -11.67 -20.96 9.52
CA PRO A 318 -12.11 -22.19 10.19
C PRO A 318 -11.93 -23.48 9.36
N LEU A 319 -11.53 -23.36 8.09
CA LEU A 319 -11.26 -24.49 7.20
C LEU A 319 -9.76 -24.66 6.90
N ALA A 320 -8.90 -23.83 7.48
CA ALA A 320 -7.51 -23.68 7.02
C ALA A 320 -6.69 -24.97 7.06
N ARG A 321 -6.88 -25.85 8.06
CA ARG A 321 -6.14 -27.13 8.10
C ARG A 321 -6.55 -28.09 6.98
N THR A 322 -7.75 -27.92 6.43
CA THR A 322 -8.27 -28.73 5.32
C THR A 322 -7.82 -28.19 3.97
N ILE A 323 -7.85 -26.86 3.78
CA ILE A 323 -7.69 -26.23 2.46
C ILE A 323 -6.41 -25.39 2.30
N GLY A 324 -5.64 -25.22 3.37
CA GLY A 324 -4.51 -24.29 3.44
C GLY A 324 -4.96 -22.86 3.76
N PRO A 325 -4.03 -21.88 3.70
CA PRO A 325 -4.37 -20.48 3.69
C PRO A 325 -5.26 -20.17 2.47
N SER A 326 -6.31 -19.37 2.67
CA SER A 326 -7.28 -19.07 1.60
C SER A 326 -6.65 -18.42 0.37
N SER A 327 -5.49 -17.75 0.52
CA SER A 327 -4.73 -17.20 -0.59
C SER A 327 -4.23 -18.25 -1.58
N ASP A 328 -4.06 -19.50 -1.15
CA ASP A 328 -3.57 -20.57 -2.01
C ASP A 328 -4.61 -20.98 -3.06
N LEU A 329 -5.89 -20.67 -2.80
CA LEU A 329 -7.01 -20.89 -3.71
C LEU A 329 -7.23 -19.74 -4.69
N VAL A 330 -6.42 -18.68 -4.64
CA VAL A 330 -6.53 -17.56 -5.58
C VAL A 330 -5.97 -17.96 -6.94
N ARG A 331 -6.73 -17.67 -8.00
CA ARG A 331 -6.35 -17.90 -9.40
C ARG A 331 -5.81 -16.64 -10.07
N ALA A 332 -6.41 -15.49 -9.76
CA ALA A 332 -6.06 -14.22 -10.38
C ALA A 332 -6.32 -13.01 -9.47
N PHE A 333 -5.55 -11.95 -9.69
CA PHE A 333 -5.79 -10.62 -9.15
C PHE A 333 -5.88 -9.60 -10.29
N ASP A 334 -6.83 -8.68 -10.19
CA ASP A 334 -6.69 -7.38 -10.84
C ASP A 334 -6.11 -6.39 -9.84
N VAL A 335 -5.04 -5.70 -10.20
CA VAL A 335 -4.28 -4.84 -9.30
C VAL A 335 -3.84 -3.55 -9.99
N VAL A 336 -3.81 -2.46 -9.23
CA VAL A 336 -3.16 -1.20 -9.61
C VAL A 336 -1.89 -1.06 -8.77
N THR A 337 -0.72 -1.03 -9.41
CA THR A 337 0.55 -0.86 -8.68
C THR A 337 0.93 0.61 -8.51
N GLY A 338 2.03 0.91 -7.81
CA GLY A 338 2.41 2.28 -7.47
C GLY A 338 2.87 3.16 -8.65
N ASP A 339 3.17 2.56 -9.80
CA ASP A 339 3.31 3.28 -11.07
C ASP A 339 1.96 3.77 -11.66
N GLY A 340 0.83 3.31 -11.12
CA GLY A 340 -0.53 3.63 -11.60
C GLY A 340 -1.01 2.76 -12.76
N GLU A 341 -0.31 1.68 -13.09
CA GLU A 341 -0.69 0.74 -14.15
C GLU A 341 -1.64 -0.35 -13.61
N ARG A 342 -2.66 -0.68 -14.42
CA ARG A 342 -3.62 -1.76 -14.15
C ARG A 342 -3.09 -3.07 -14.70
N ARG A 343 -3.10 -4.13 -13.91
CA ARG A 343 -2.58 -5.45 -14.28
C ARG A 343 -3.59 -6.54 -13.97
N HIS A 344 -3.62 -7.55 -14.82
CA HIS A 344 -4.27 -8.83 -14.57
C HIS A 344 -3.18 -9.88 -14.31
N VAL A 345 -3.14 -10.37 -13.07
CA VAL A 345 -2.02 -11.11 -12.50
C VAL A 345 -2.45 -12.52 -12.17
N THR A 346 -1.82 -13.50 -12.82
CA THR A 346 -1.94 -14.93 -12.53
C THR A 346 -0.56 -15.54 -12.31
N ALA A 347 -0.50 -16.80 -11.88
CA ALA A 347 0.74 -17.56 -11.81
C ALA A 347 1.47 -17.67 -13.17
N ALA A 348 0.75 -17.60 -14.29
CA ALA A 348 1.31 -17.72 -15.63
C ALA A 348 1.73 -16.38 -16.26
N THR A 349 1.05 -15.28 -15.94
CA THR A 349 1.28 -13.98 -16.59
C THR A 349 2.31 -13.12 -15.86
N GLU A 350 2.21 -13.00 -14.53
CA GLU A 350 3.11 -12.22 -13.69
C GLU A 350 3.42 -12.99 -12.38
N PRO A 351 4.17 -14.11 -12.45
CA PRO A 351 4.37 -15.01 -11.31
C PRO A 351 4.99 -14.33 -10.07
N ASP A 352 5.88 -13.37 -10.26
CA ASP A 352 6.50 -12.62 -9.16
C ASP A 352 5.49 -11.75 -8.40
N LEU A 353 4.63 -11.03 -9.14
CA LEU A 353 3.60 -10.19 -8.55
C LEU A 353 2.50 -11.07 -7.91
N PHE A 354 2.15 -12.18 -8.56
CA PHE A 354 1.21 -13.17 -8.04
C PHE A 354 1.69 -13.82 -6.73
N TRP A 355 2.99 -14.13 -6.65
CA TRP A 355 3.65 -14.59 -5.42
C TRP A 355 3.51 -13.54 -4.31
N GLY A 356 3.88 -12.29 -4.60
CA GLY A 356 3.94 -11.23 -3.58
C GLY A 356 2.57 -10.73 -3.11
N LEU A 357 1.55 -10.76 -3.96
CA LEU A 357 0.17 -10.41 -3.57
C LEU A 357 -0.44 -11.44 -2.61
N ARG A 358 0.09 -12.66 -2.53
CA ARG A 358 -0.36 -13.69 -1.60
C ARG A 358 0.57 -13.74 -0.38
N GLY A 359 0.24 -12.93 0.64
CA GLY A 359 1.00 -12.82 1.88
C GLY A 359 1.67 -11.46 2.06
N GLY A 360 1.95 -10.71 0.99
CA GLY A 360 2.62 -9.40 1.06
C GLY A 360 1.71 -8.20 1.33
N LYS A 361 0.42 -8.40 1.65
CA LYS A 361 -0.57 -7.34 1.88
C LYS A 361 -0.63 -6.37 0.68
N SER A 362 -0.88 -5.07 0.92
CA SER A 362 -0.90 -4.02 -0.10
C SER A 362 0.48 -3.46 -0.46
N THR A 363 1.56 -4.21 -0.23
CA THR A 363 2.95 -3.77 -0.51
C THR A 363 3.19 -3.50 -2.00
N LEU A 364 2.59 -4.32 -2.87
CA LEU A 364 2.87 -4.30 -4.30
C LEU A 364 1.77 -3.63 -5.14
N GLY A 365 0.64 -3.27 -4.53
CA GLY A 365 -0.45 -2.60 -5.23
C GLY A 365 -1.77 -2.66 -4.48
N ILE A 366 -2.77 -2.01 -5.07
CA ILE A 366 -4.16 -2.01 -4.62
C ILE A 366 -4.92 -3.01 -5.48
N VAL A 367 -5.31 -4.13 -4.88
CA VAL A 367 -6.19 -5.10 -5.52
C VAL A 367 -7.54 -4.45 -5.79
N THR A 368 -8.07 -4.61 -6.99
CA THR A 368 -9.39 -4.11 -7.42
C THR A 368 -10.39 -5.24 -7.63
N ALA A 369 -9.92 -6.44 -7.98
CA ALA A 369 -10.71 -7.65 -8.04
C ALA A 369 -9.85 -8.89 -7.80
N VAL A 370 -10.47 -9.99 -7.39
CA VAL A 370 -9.82 -11.28 -7.14
C VAL A 370 -10.70 -12.42 -7.63
N GLU A 371 -10.09 -13.43 -8.24
CA GLU A 371 -10.73 -14.69 -8.62
C GLU A 371 -10.14 -15.84 -7.81
N PHE A 372 -10.98 -16.70 -7.23
CA PHE A 372 -10.53 -17.82 -6.39
C PHE A 372 -11.47 -19.04 -6.48
N ASP A 373 -10.95 -20.18 -6.07
CA ASP A 373 -11.67 -21.45 -5.99
C ASP A 373 -12.71 -21.45 -4.86
N LEU A 374 -13.87 -22.00 -5.17
CA LEU A 374 -14.91 -22.38 -4.22
C LEU A 374 -14.84 -23.88 -3.95
N LEU A 375 -15.23 -24.26 -2.74
CA LEU A 375 -15.15 -25.63 -2.27
C LEU A 375 -16.48 -26.36 -2.55
N PRO A 376 -16.45 -27.62 -3.02
CA PRO A 376 -17.65 -28.45 -3.15
C PRO A 376 -18.10 -28.98 -1.77
N LEU A 377 -18.48 -28.07 -0.88
CA LEU A 377 -18.78 -28.33 0.52
C LEU A 377 -20.00 -27.50 0.92
N ALA A 378 -21.15 -28.16 1.09
CA ALA A 378 -22.39 -27.47 1.47
C ALA A 378 -22.47 -27.27 2.99
N GLU A 379 -22.04 -28.27 3.76
CA GLU A 379 -22.19 -28.33 5.20
C GLU A 379 -20.90 -28.79 5.88
N VAL A 380 -20.73 -28.41 7.14
CA VAL A 380 -19.67 -28.88 8.02
C VAL A 380 -20.26 -29.30 9.35
N TYR A 381 -19.59 -30.20 10.05
CA TYR A 381 -19.87 -30.44 11.47
C TYR A 381 -19.01 -29.50 12.31
N GLY A 382 -19.61 -28.52 12.98
CA GLY A 382 -18.84 -27.51 13.70
C GLY A 382 -19.63 -26.73 14.73
N GLY A 383 -18.93 -25.90 15.50
CA GLY A 383 -19.49 -25.07 16.57
C GLY A 383 -18.49 -24.89 17.71
N ALA A 384 -18.99 -24.61 18.91
CA ALA A 384 -18.17 -24.38 20.08
C ALA A 384 -18.68 -25.12 21.34
N LEU A 385 -17.74 -25.63 22.12
CA LEU A 385 -17.95 -26.09 23.50
C LEU A 385 -17.48 -24.99 24.45
N TRP A 386 -18.31 -24.60 25.40
CA TRP A 386 -17.99 -23.57 26.39
C TRP A 386 -17.87 -24.18 27.77
N PHE A 387 -16.77 -23.89 28.47
CA PHE A 387 -16.47 -24.38 29.79
C PHE A 387 -16.46 -23.22 30.79
N ALA A 388 -16.91 -23.50 32.01
CA ALA A 388 -16.87 -22.54 33.10
C ALA A 388 -15.42 -22.21 33.49
N ALA A 389 -15.24 -21.11 34.22
CA ALA A 389 -13.93 -20.64 34.66
C ALA A 389 -13.17 -21.69 35.48
N GLU A 390 -13.89 -22.48 36.27
CA GLU A 390 -13.37 -23.51 37.16
C GLU A 390 -12.75 -24.69 36.37
N ASP A 391 -13.33 -24.99 35.21
CA ASP A 391 -12.93 -26.12 34.37
C ASP A 391 -11.94 -25.73 33.26
N ALA A 392 -11.69 -24.43 33.08
CA ALA A 392 -10.85 -23.91 32.00
C ALA A 392 -9.44 -24.54 31.98
N GLY A 393 -8.82 -24.77 33.13
CA GLY A 393 -7.51 -25.43 33.20
C GLY A 393 -7.55 -26.86 32.69
N THR A 394 -8.51 -27.65 33.17
CA THR A 394 -8.72 -29.05 32.75
C THR A 394 -9.03 -29.14 31.26
N ALA A 395 -9.93 -28.29 30.76
CA ALA A 395 -10.32 -28.26 29.36
C ALA A 395 -9.16 -27.84 28.44
N LEU A 396 -8.35 -26.85 28.82
CA LEU A 396 -7.21 -26.41 28.01
C LEU A 396 -6.13 -27.48 27.91
N HIS A 397 -5.80 -28.14 29.02
CA HIS A 397 -4.87 -29.28 29.04
C HIS A 397 -5.37 -30.46 28.20
N ALA A 398 -6.68 -30.73 28.26
CA ALA A 398 -7.30 -31.77 27.43
C ALA A 398 -7.26 -31.41 25.95
N TRP A 399 -7.59 -30.16 25.59
CA TRP A 399 -7.53 -29.65 24.23
C TRP A 399 -6.12 -29.74 23.64
N ALA A 400 -5.09 -29.31 24.38
CA ALA A 400 -3.71 -29.35 23.92
C ALA A 400 -3.23 -30.77 23.57
N ARG A 401 -3.62 -31.78 24.38
CA ARG A 401 -3.32 -33.19 24.09
C ARG A 401 -4.14 -33.74 22.92
N TRP A 402 -5.43 -33.41 22.89
CA TRP A 402 -6.37 -33.90 21.91
C TRP A 402 -6.07 -33.37 20.49
N CYS A 403 -5.79 -32.06 20.37
CA CYS A 403 -5.64 -31.43 19.07
C CYS A 403 -4.43 -31.98 18.30
N ALA A 404 -3.35 -32.37 18.99
CA ALA A 404 -2.15 -32.96 18.38
C ALA A 404 -2.44 -34.21 17.53
N GLY A 405 -3.49 -34.98 17.86
CA GLY A 405 -3.89 -36.20 17.14
C GLY A 405 -4.91 -35.98 16.02
N LEU A 406 -5.36 -34.74 15.78
CA LEU A 406 -6.41 -34.46 14.80
C LEU A 406 -5.89 -34.56 13.36
N PRO A 407 -6.68 -35.14 12.44
CA PRO A 407 -6.32 -35.18 11.03
C PRO A 407 -6.57 -33.80 10.35
N PRO A 408 -6.10 -33.58 9.11
CA PRO A 408 -6.21 -32.29 8.43
C PRO A 408 -7.65 -31.79 8.18
N GLN A 409 -8.63 -32.69 8.14
CA GLN A 409 -10.05 -32.35 7.97
C GLN A 409 -10.64 -31.62 9.19
N ALA A 410 -9.95 -31.67 10.34
CA ALA A 410 -10.33 -30.99 11.56
C ALA A 410 -9.52 -29.70 11.73
N THR A 411 -10.23 -28.58 11.95
CA THR A 411 -9.66 -27.32 12.41
C THR A 411 -10.20 -27.00 13.79
N THR A 412 -9.32 -26.59 14.72
CA THR A 412 -9.74 -26.21 16.08
C THR A 412 -8.95 -25.01 16.60
N SER A 413 -9.61 -24.21 17.42
CA SER A 413 -8.98 -23.21 18.27
C SER A 413 -9.61 -23.24 19.66
N VAL A 414 -8.93 -22.62 20.62
CA VAL A 414 -9.43 -22.39 21.96
C VAL A 414 -9.26 -20.92 22.31
N VAL A 415 -10.24 -20.32 22.97
CA VAL A 415 -10.13 -18.96 23.49
C VAL A 415 -10.44 -18.92 24.99
N LEU A 416 -9.53 -18.37 25.77
CA LEU A 416 -9.78 -17.90 27.13
C LEU A 416 -10.42 -16.51 27.02
N ALA A 417 -11.70 -16.39 27.35
CA ALA A 417 -12.47 -15.17 27.10
C ALA A 417 -13.02 -14.56 28.39
N GLN A 418 -12.99 -13.22 28.45
CA GLN A 418 -13.71 -12.43 29.43
C GLN A 418 -14.95 -11.86 28.75
N VAL A 419 -16.09 -12.54 28.92
CA VAL A 419 -17.32 -12.20 28.20
C VAL A 419 -18.02 -11.05 28.92
N PRO A 420 -18.22 -9.89 28.29
CA PRO A 420 -18.92 -8.77 28.91
C PRO A 420 -20.41 -9.11 29.14
N PRO A 421 -21.10 -8.45 30.10
CA PRO A 421 -22.52 -8.66 30.35
C PRO A 421 -23.39 -7.95 29.29
N LEU A 422 -23.30 -8.38 28.03
CA LEU A 422 -24.05 -7.79 26.93
C LEU A 422 -25.46 -8.41 26.79
N PRO A 423 -26.48 -7.61 26.39
CA PRO A 423 -27.79 -8.14 26.04
C PRO A 423 -27.71 -9.19 24.92
N GLY A 424 -28.53 -10.25 25.02
CA GLY A 424 -28.62 -11.31 24.00
C GLY A 424 -27.60 -12.44 24.14
N LEU A 425 -26.61 -12.32 25.03
CA LEU A 425 -25.72 -13.43 25.36
C LEU A 425 -26.45 -14.46 26.26
N PRO A 426 -26.17 -15.76 26.09
CA PRO A 426 -26.70 -16.79 26.99
C PRO A 426 -26.33 -16.47 28.45
N PRO A 427 -27.26 -16.64 29.42
CA PRO A 427 -26.98 -16.43 30.85
C PRO A 427 -25.81 -17.27 31.39
N ALA A 428 -25.50 -18.38 30.72
CA ALA A 428 -24.35 -19.21 31.00
C ALA A 428 -23.02 -18.47 30.78
N LEU A 429 -22.95 -17.48 29.87
CA LEU A 429 -21.74 -16.80 29.43
C LEU A 429 -21.65 -15.33 29.85
N ALA A 430 -22.79 -14.62 29.87
CA ALA A 430 -22.82 -13.16 30.06
C ALA A 430 -22.13 -12.73 31.37
N GLY A 431 -21.12 -11.86 31.26
CA GLY A 431 -20.38 -11.32 32.41
C GLY A 431 -19.39 -12.29 33.07
N LYS A 432 -19.05 -13.40 32.42
CA LYS A 432 -18.21 -14.46 33.00
C LYS A 432 -16.90 -14.67 32.24
N SER A 433 -15.90 -15.16 32.95
CA SER A 433 -14.71 -15.78 32.34
C SER A 433 -15.07 -17.20 31.88
N VAL A 434 -14.71 -17.54 30.65
CA VAL A 434 -15.00 -18.86 30.06
C VAL A 434 -13.84 -19.34 29.21
N LEU A 435 -13.79 -20.64 28.96
CA LEU A 435 -12.97 -21.21 27.91
C LEU A 435 -13.88 -21.73 26.80
N SER A 436 -13.63 -21.34 25.56
CA SER A 436 -14.37 -21.84 24.39
C SER A 436 -13.45 -22.69 23.51
N VAL A 437 -13.80 -23.96 23.30
CA VAL A 437 -13.16 -24.81 22.29
C VAL A 437 -14.01 -24.76 21.02
N ARG A 438 -13.43 -24.29 19.93
CA ARG A 438 -14.06 -24.18 18.62
C ARG A 438 -13.60 -25.32 17.72
N PHE A 439 -14.51 -25.92 16.96
CA PHE A 439 -14.21 -27.07 16.13
C PHE A 439 -14.96 -26.99 14.80
N VAL A 440 -14.27 -27.36 13.72
CA VAL A 440 -14.86 -27.56 12.39
C VAL A 440 -14.30 -28.84 11.78
N TRP A 441 -15.20 -29.67 11.26
CA TRP A 441 -14.94 -30.94 10.61
C TRP A 441 -15.58 -30.96 9.22
N THR A 442 -14.80 -31.32 8.21
CA THR A 442 -15.17 -31.27 6.78
C THR A 442 -15.46 -32.62 6.15
N ALA A 443 -15.57 -33.69 6.95
CA ALA A 443 -15.93 -35.02 6.49
C ALA A 443 -17.17 -35.56 7.22
N ASP A 444 -17.32 -36.88 7.35
CA ASP A 444 -18.52 -37.50 7.92
C ASP A 444 -18.84 -36.98 9.34
N PRO A 445 -20.02 -36.37 9.59
CA PRO A 445 -20.35 -35.79 10.89
C PRO A 445 -20.32 -36.77 12.06
N ALA A 446 -20.60 -38.06 11.84
CA ALA A 446 -20.56 -39.04 12.93
C ALA A 446 -19.11 -39.37 13.36
N GLU A 447 -18.15 -39.30 12.43
CA GLU A 447 -16.72 -39.31 12.78
C GLU A 447 -16.31 -38.05 13.55
N GLY A 448 -16.74 -36.87 13.09
CA GLY A 448 -16.50 -35.61 13.80
C GLY A 448 -17.02 -35.61 15.23
N ALA A 449 -18.24 -36.14 15.44
CA ALA A 449 -18.83 -36.30 16.77
C ALA A 449 -18.01 -37.23 17.67
N ARG A 450 -17.53 -38.37 17.14
CA ARG A 450 -16.65 -39.30 17.87
C ARG A 450 -15.31 -38.67 18.23
N LEU A 451 -14.72 -37.89 17.32
CA LEU A 451 -13.46 -37.20 17.56
C LEU A 451 -13.60 -36.14 18.67
N LEU A 452 -14.72 -35.43 18.73
CA LEU A 452 -14.96 -34.37 19.71
C LEU A 452 -15.37 -34.89 21.11
N GLU A 453 -15.87 -36.12 21.19
CA GLU A 453 -16.43 -36.71 22.40
C GLU A 453 -15.53 -36.61 23.65
N PRO A 454 -14.19 -36.80 23.59
CA PRO A 454 -13.33 -36.64 24.76
C PRO A 454 -13.41 -35.26 25.42
N LEU A 455 -13.64 -34.19 24.65
CA LEU A 455 -13.84 -32.84 25.19
C LEU A 455 -15.27 -32.62 25.66
N ARG A 456 -16.27 -33.16 24.94
CA ARG A 456 -17.68 -33.09 25.36
C ARG A 456 -17.92 -33.78 26.70
N ALA A 457 -17.25 -34.91 26.95
CA ALA A 457 -17.33 -35.67 28.20
C ALA A 457 -16.82 -34.89 29.43
N LEU A 458 -16.11 -33.76 29.25
CA LEU A 458 -15.69 -32.89 30.34
C LEU A 458 -16.82 -32.00 30.89
N GLY A 459 -18.00 -32.00 30.25
CA GLY A 459 -19.18 -31.29 30.74
C GLY A 459 -19.18 -29.78 30.45
N PRO A 460 -19.20 -29.36 29.17
CA PRO A 460 -19.33 -27.94 28.83
C PRO A 460 -20.68 -27.38 29.33
N VAL A 461 -20.68 -26.11 29.73
CA VAL A 461 -21.90 -25.37 30.13
C VAL A 461 -22.78 -24.98 28.94
N LEU A 462 -22.22 -25.00 27.72
CA LEU A 462 -22.94 -24.81 26.47
C LEU A 462 -22.22 -25.59 25.35
N ASP A 463 -22.97 -26.33 24.57
CA ASP A 463 -22.51 -27.03 23.36
C ASP A 463 -23.36 -26.53 22.17
N THR A 464 -22.71 -25.90 21.19
CA THR A 464 -23.35 -25.44 19.95
C THR A 464 -22.95 -26.26 18.72
N VAL A 465 -22.23 -27.37 18.91
CA VAL A 465 -21.69 -28.15 17.81
C VAL A 465 -22.79 -28.95 17.12
N ALA A 466 -22.97 -28.69 15.82
CA ALA A 466 -23.98 -29.31 14.99
C ALA A 466 -23.50 -29.44 13.53
N VAL A 467 -24.27 -30.15 12.70
CA VAL A 467 -24.16 -29.99 11.25
C VAL A 467 -24.72 -28.62 10.90
N LEU A 468 -23.93 -27.81 10.20
CA LEU A 468 -24.29 -26.45 9.84
C LEU A 468 -23.88 -26.11 8.40
N PRO A 469 -24.71 -25.32 7.68
CA PRO A 469 -24.38 -24.87 6.35
C PRO A 469 -23.12 -24.01 6.39
N CYS A 470 -22.28 -24.11 5.38
CA CYS A 470 -21.03 -23.34 5.32
C CYS A 470 -21.27 -21.81 5.33
N ALA A 471 -22.44 -21.35 4.88
CA ALA A 471 -22.83 -19.95 5.01
C ALA A 471 -22.92 -19.46 6.47
N ALA A 472 -23.17 -20.37 7.42
CA ALA A 472 -23.24 -20.08 8.85
C ALA A 472 -21.89 -20.26 9.59
N ILE A 473 -20.78 -20.49 8.88
CA ILE A 473 -19.48 -20.83 9.49
C ILE A 473 -18.93 -19.77 10.45
N GLY A 474 -19.33 -18.49 10.29
CA GLY A 474 -18.99 -17.42 11.23
C GLY A 474 -19.53 -17.64 12.65
N SER A 475 -20.61 -18.42 12.81
CA SER A 475 -21.18 -18.75 14.12
C SER A 475 -20.28 -19.63 14.99
N VAL A 476 -19.32 -20.33 14.38
CA VAL A 476 -18.33 -21.16 15.11
C VAL A 476 -17.47 -20.30 16.03
N HIS A 477 -17.05 -19.13 15.54
CA HIS A 477 -16.23 -18.21 16.33
C HIS A 477 -17.08 -17.17 17.06
N ALA A 478 -18.16 -16.71 16.42
CA ALA A 478 -19.01 -15.62 16.91
C ALA A 478 -18.20 -14.37 17.28
N ASP A 479 -17.24 -14.00 16.42
CA ASP A 479 -16.38 -12.84 16.62
C ASP A 479 -17.22 -11.54 16.62
N PRO A 480 -16.83 -10.51 17.38
CA PRO A 480 -17.51 -9.21 17.38
C PRO A 480 -17.58 -8.59 15.99
N THR A 481 -18.75 -8.10 15.59
CA THR A 481 -18.97 -7.50 14.26
C THR A 481 -18.80 -5.99 14.25
N ASP A 482 -19.07 -5.32 15.38
CA ASP A 482 -18.99 -3.87 15.50
C ASP A 482 -17.54 -3.39 15.70
N PRO A 483 -17.18 -2.19 15.19
CA PRO A 483 -15.89 -1.56 15.46
C PRO A 483 -15.60 -1.42 16.96
N LEU A 484 -14.37 -1.73 17.38
CA LEU A 484 -13.94 -1.71 18.78
C LEU A 484 -12.58 -1.03 18.95
N PRO A 485 -12.35 -0.35 20.08
CA PRO A 485 -11.03 0.12 20.44
C PRO A 485 -10.21 -1.07 20.95
N ALA A 486 -9.54 -1.78 20.04
CA ALA A 486 -8.85 -3.03 20.36
C ALA A 486 -7.31 -2.85 20.33
N THR A 487 -6.63 -3.53 21.25
CA THR A 487 -5.20 -3.80 21.17
C THR A 487 -4.98 -5.28 20.97
N GLU A 488 -4.05 -5.61 20.08
CA GLU A 488 -3.76 -6.98 19.70
C GLU A 488 -2.25 -7.27 19.84
N ARG A 489 -1.94 -8.52 20.20
CA ARG A 489 -0.60 -9.10 20.07
C ARG A 489 -0.75 -10.48 19.46
N SER A 490 0.22 -10.85 18.63
CA SER A 490 0.24 -12.17 18.03
C SER A 490 1.65 -12.75 18.01
N GLY A 491 1.69 -14.07 18.02
CA GLY A 491 2.91 -14.85 17.94
C GLY A 491 2.61 -16.25 17.41
N LEU A 492 3.66 -17.01 17.18
CA LEU A 492 3.60 -18.38 16.71
C LEU A 492 4.22 -19.32 17.74
N LEU A 493 3.72 -20.55 17.83
CA LEU A 493 4.29 -21.60 18.68
C LEU A 493 4.71 -22.78 17.82
N ARG A 494 5.86 -23.38 18.18
CA ARG A 494 6.35 -24.64 17.58
C ARG A 494 5.68 -25.86 18.21
N GLU A 495 5.23 -25.75 19.46
CA GLU A 495 4.55 -26.81 20.21
C GLU A 495 3.72 -26.23 21.37
N LEU A 496 2.87 -27.04 21.99
CA LEU A 496 2.07 -26.65 23.15
C LEU A 496 2.03 -27.77 24.22
N PRO A 497 3.15 -28.02 24.92
CA PRO A 497 3.19 -29.00 26.00
C PRO A 497 2.42 -28.50 27.24
N ALA A 498 2.20 -29.39 28.21
CA ALA A 498 1.51 -29.06 29.46
C ALA A 498 2.12 -27.85 30.19
N ALA A 499 3.45 -27.73 30.21
CA ALA A 499 4.12 -26.58 30.82
C ALA A 499 3.79 -25.23 30.14
N ALA A 500 3.56 -25.23 28.82
CA ALA A 500 3.14 -24.04 28.08
C ALA A 500 1.69 -23.65 28.43
N VAL A 501 0.83 -24.66 28.59
CA VAL A 501 -0.55 -24.48 29.05
C VAL A 501 -0.57 -23.87 30.46
N ASP A 502 0.26 -24.39 31.37
CA ASP A 502 0.35 -23.88 32.74
C ASP A 502 0.87 -22.44 32.78
N ALA A 503 1.89 -22.13 31.97
CA ALA A 503 2.43 -20.77 31.83
C ALA A 503 1.37 -19.78 31.31
N LEU A 504 0.60 -20.17 30.28
CA LEU A 504 -0.49 -19.36 29.76
C LEU A 504 -1.60 -19.13 30.80
N LEU A 505 -2.02 -20.19 31.50
CA LEU A 505 -3.07 -20.09 32.53
C LEU A 505 -2.65 -19.18 33.70
N ALA A 506 -1.37 -19.13 34.03
CA ALA A 506 -0.86 -18.24 35.08
C ALA A 506 -1.08 -16.76 34.75
N VAL A 507 -0.95 -16.37 33.48
CA VAL A 507 -1.01 -14.96 33.04
C VAL A 507 -2.33 -14.56 32.38
N ALA A 508 -3.10 -15.52 31.86
CA ALA A 508 -4.34 -15.27 31.13
C ALA A 508 -5.52 -16.14 31.57
N GLY A 509 -5.32 -17.07 32.51
CA GLY A 509 -6.40 -17.90 33.03
C GLY A 509 -7.45 -17.09 33.80
N PRO A 510 -8.62 -17.66 34.11
CA PRO A 510 -9.74 -16.94 34.74
C PRO A 510 -9.41 -16.22 36.06
N ARG A 511 -8.38 -16.69 36.79
CA ARG A 511 -7.95 -16.12 38.08
C ARG A 511 -6.72 -15.20 37.98
N SER A 512 -6.21 -14.95 36.78
CA SER A 512 -4.99 -14.15 36.55
C SER A 512 -5.17 -12.65 36.83
N GLY A 513 -6.42 -12.15 36.79
CA GLY A 513 -6.70 -10.73 36.82
C GLY A 513 -6.31 -10.00 35.52
N THR A 514 -6.08 -10.75 34.44
CA THR A 514 -5.72 -10.17 33.14
C THR A 514 -6.79 -9.19 32.63
N PRO A 515 -6.39 -8.04 32.04
CA PRO A 515 -7.32 -7.12 31.38
C PRO A 515 -7.65 -7.54 29.94
N LEU A 516 -7.08 -8.64 29.44
CA LEU A 516 -7.37 -9.15 28.10
C LEU A 516 -8.82 -9.65 28.01
N THR A 517 -9.51 -9.30 26.92
CA THR A 517 -10.85 -9.83 26.63
C THR A 517 -10.79 -11.22 26.03
N GLY A 518 -9.67 -11.58 25.39
CA GLY A 518 -9.47 -12.88 24.78
C GLY A 518 -8.00 -13.26 24.63
N VAL A 519 -7.66 -14.52 24.86
CA VAL A 519 -6.43 -15.15 24.37
C VAL A 519 -6.80 -16.39 23.58
N GLU A 520 -6.62 -16.33 22.26
CA GLU A 520 -6.86 -17.43 21.33
C GLU A 520 -5.56 -18.19 21.05
N LEU A 521 -5.62 -19.52 21.15
CA LEU A 521 -4.68 -20.44 20.52
C LEU A 521 -5.40 -21.14 19.37
N ARG A 522 -4.86 -21.05 18.16
CA ARG A 522 -5.41 -21.76 17.00
C ARG A 522 -4.40 -22.75 16.46
N GLN A 523 -4.87 -23.99 16.29
CA GLN A 523 -4.05 -25.05 15.71
C GLN A 523 -3.83 -24.80 14.21
N LEU A 524 -2.58 -24.90 13.78
CA LEU A 524 -2.15 -24.82 12.39
C LEU A 524 -1.79 -26.23 11.88
N GLY A 525 -0.93 -26.35 10.86
CA GLY A 525 -0.60 -27.63 10.23
C GLY A 525 -1.63 -28.10 9.21
N GLY A 526 -1.66 -29.40 8.91
CA GLY A 526 -2.46 -29.93 7.81
C GLY A 526 -2.07 -29.26 6.48
N ALA A 527 -3.06 -28.86 5.69
CA ALA A 527 -2.84 -28.15 4.43
C ALA A 527 -2.17 -26.76 4.62
N VAL A 528 -2.16 -26.18 5.83
CA VAL A 528 -1.43 -24.92 6.09
C VAL A 528 0.07 -25.10 5.92
N ALA A 529 0.60 -26.21 6.44
CA ALA A 529 2.02 -26.56 6.40
C ALA A 529 2.44 -27.27 5.11
N ALA A 530 1.48 -27.62 4.25
CA ALA A 530 1.77 -28.25 2.96
C ALA A 530 2.41 -27.24 2.00
N GLU A 531 3.28 -27.77 1.12
CA GLU A 531 3.80 -27.01 -0.02
C GLU A 531 2.64 -26.61 -0.95
N PRO A 532 2.42 -25.31 -1.19
CA PRO A 532 1.36 -24.86 -2.09
C PRO A 532 1.74 -25.15 -3.55
N GLU A 533 0.73 -25.34 -4.42
CA GLU A 533 0.95 -25.50 -5.86
C GLU A 533 1.75 -24.34 -6.47
N HIS A 534 1.48 -23.13 -5.98
CA HIS A 534 2.20 -21.92 -6.34
C HIS A 534 2.77 -21.27 -5.09
N PRO A 535 4.10 -21.11 -4.97
CA PRO A 535 4.73 -20.44 -3.83
C PRO A 535 4.14 -19.06 -3.57
N SER A 536 4.09 -18.64 -2.30
CA SER A 536 3.57 -17.34 -1.89
C SER A 536 4.54 -16.62 -0.93
N ALA A 537 4.28 -15.37 -0.62
CA ALA A 537 5.07 -14.58 0.34
C ALA A 537 4.75 -14.92 1.81
N LEU A 538 3.90 -15.92 2.07
CA LEU A 538 3.59 -16.40 3.42
C LEU A 538 4.67 -17.37 3.91
N CYS A 539 5.47 -16.98 4.90
CA CYS A 539 6.66 -17.72 5.36
C CYS A 539 6.35 -18.83 6.38
N HIS A 540 5.78 -18.46 7.52
CA HIS A 540 5.74 -19.30 8.74
C HIS A 540 4.62 -20.35 8.73
N ARG A 541 4.56 -21.14 7.65
CA ARG A 541 3.55 -22.19 7.42
C ARG A 541 3.72 -23.42 8.32
N ASP A 542 4.93 -23.63 8.81
CA ASP A 542 5.37 -24.76 9.63
C ASP A 542 5.08 -24.60 11.13
N ALA A 543 4.66 -23.42 11.58
CA ALA A 543 4.23 -23.20 12.96
C ALA A 543 3.08 -24.15 13.33
N ALA A 544 3.09 -24.66 14.56
CA ALA A 544 2.06 -25.58 15.05
C ALA A 544 0.81 -24.83 15.55
N PHE A 545 0.99 -23.62 16.09
CA PHE A 545 -0.10 -22.78 16.57
C PHE A 545 0.15 -21.30 16.30
N THR A 546 -0.92 -20.52 16.20
CA THR A 546 -0.89 -19.07 16.37
C THR A 546 -1.51 -18.70 17.72
N VAL A 547 -0.92 -17.70 18.37
CA VAL A 547 -1.44 -17.03 19.57
C VAL A 547 -1.96 -15.67 19.16
N LEU A 548 -3.16 -15.29 19.58
CA LEU A 548 -3.71 -13.94 19.41
C LEU A 548 -4.28 -13.48 20.75
N THR A 549 -3.78 -12.36 21.27
CA THR A 549 -4.35 -11.69 22.44
C THR A 549 -5.15 -10.49 21.98
N VAL A 550 -6.32 -10.30 22.57
CA VAL A 550 -7.18 -9.14 22.33
C VAL A 550 -7.54 -8.51 23.66
N GLY A 551 -7.51 -7.19 23.73
CA GLY A 551 -8.08 -6.43 24.84
C GLY A 551 -8.56 -5.07 24.39
N LEU A 552 -9.33 -4.40 25.26
CA LEU A 552 -9.86 -3.07 24.96
C LEU A 552 -8.85 -1.98 25.33
N ALA A 553 -8.68 -1.00 24.46
CA ALA A 553 -7.83 0.17 24.66
C ALA A 553 -8.69 1.40 24.97
N LEU A 554 -9.34 1.38 26.14
CA LEU A 554 -10.19 2.48 26.62
C LEU A 554 -9.39 3.43 27.53
N PRO A 555 -9.65 4.75 27.50
CA PRO A 555 -9.03 5.69 28.42
C PRO A 555 -9.22 5.27 29.89
N GLY A 556 -8.12 5.17 30.64
CA GLY A 556 -8.15 4.78 32.06
C GLY A 556 -8.31 3.28 32.34
N SER A 557 -8.43 2.44 31.30
CA SER A 557 -8.40 0.98 31.47
C SER A 557 -6.97 0.45 31.70
N PRO A 558 -6.80 -0.72 32.34
CA PRO A 558 -5.49 -1.34 32.46
C PRO A 558 -4.87 -1.62 31.08
N ASP A 559 -3.53 -1.61 31.00
CA ASP A 559 -2.82 -1.78 29.74
C ASP A 559 -2.92 -3.22 29.21
N ALA A 560 -3.93 -3.47 28.38
CA ALA A 560 -4.12 -4.74 27.70
C ALA A 560 -3.00 -5.05 26.69
N GLY A 561 -2.29 -4.04 26.18
CA GLY A 561 -1.13 -4.25 25.32
C GLY A 561 0.01 -4.91 26.09
N ALA A 562 0.35 -4.37 27.25
CA ALA A 562 1.36 -4.94 28.14
C ALA A 562 0.97 -6.35 28.64
N ALA A 563 -0.32 -6.58 28.92
CA ALA A 563 -0.81 -7.92 29.26
C ALA A 563 -0.65 -8.92 28.10
N GLY A 564 -0.89 -8.48 26.86
CA GLY A 564 -0.65 -9.29 25.67
C GLY A 564 0.83 -9.60 25.48
N ASP A 565 1.71 -8.62 25.70
CA ASP A 565 3.17 -8.82 25.66
C ASP A 565 3.63 -9.81 26.75
N ALA A 566 3.02 -9.77 27.95
CA ALA A 566 3.29 -10.73 29.02
C ALA A 566 2.85 -12.17 28.66
N VAL A 567 1.74 -12.35 27.93
CA VAL A 567 1.34 -13.67 27.40
C VAL A 567 2.37 -14.21 26.43
N LEU A 568 2.86 -13.39 25.49
CA LEU A 568 3.88 -13.82 24.54
C LEU A 568 5.19 -14.17 25.24
N ALA A 569 5.60 -13.38 26.24
CA ALA A 569 6.79 -13.67 27.05
C ALA A 569 6.64 -14.98 27.86
N ALA A 570 5.47 -15.25 28.43
CA ALA A 570 5.20 -16.49 29.15
C ALA A 570 5.29 -17.74 28.26
N LEU A 571 5.16 -17.58 26.93
CA LEU A 571 5.20 -18.66 25.95
C LEU A 571 6.52 -18.72 25.16
N GLU A 572 7.52 -17.90 25.50
CA GLU A 572 8.74 -17.71 24.72
C GLU A 572 9.50 -19.02 24.45
N ASP A 573 9.62 -19.90 25.45
CA ASP A 573 10.32 -21.19 25.37
C ASP A 573 9.73 -22.16 24.32
N TRP A 574 8.46 -21.97 23.97
CA TRP A 574 7.72 -22.78 22.98
C TRP A 574 7.36 -21.99 21.72
N SER A 575 7.87 -20.77 21.60
CA SER A 575 7.60 -19.91 20.45
C SER A 575 8.32 -20.40 19.19
N ALA A 576 7.71 -20.10 18.05
CA ALA A 576 8.36 -20.13 16.74
C ALA A 576 8.63 -18.67 16.30
N PRO A 577 9.70 -18.41 15.54
CA PRO A 577 9.97 -17.06 15.08
C PRO A 577 8.84 -16.57 14.17
N GLY A 578 8.53 -15.28 14.28
CA GLY A 578 7.67 -14.58 13.33
C GLY A 578 6.19 -14.47 13.72
N ALA A 579 5.38 -14.07 12.74
CA ALA A 579 3.95 -13.80 12.89
C ALA A 579 3.23 -13.91 11.54
N LEU A 580 1.90 -14.03 11.54
CA LEU A 580 1.13 -14.02 10.28
C LEU A 580 0.74 -12.58 9.88
N PRO A 581 0.82 -12.20 8.59
CA PRO A 581 0.54 -10.84 8.15
C PRO A 581 -0.84 -10.30 8.52
N ASN A 582 -1.86 -11.16 8.57
CA ASN A 582 -3.22 -10.76 8.98
C ASN A 582 -3.36 -10.46 10.49
N PHE A 583 -2.41 -10.89 11.32
CA PHE A 583 -2.40 -10.65 12.76
C PHE A 583 -1.29 -9.69 13.20
N ALA A 584 -0.61 -9.03 12.26
CA ALA A 584 0.46 -8.08 12.51
C ALA A 584 -0.03 -6.63 12.63
N GLY A 585 -1.25 -6.42 13.14
CA GLY A 585 -1.87 -5.11 13.25
C GLY A 585 -1.09 -4.11 14.11
N GLY A 586 -1.37 -2.82 13.89
CA GLY A 586 -0.79 -1.70 14.64
C GLY A 586 0.08 -0.78 13.78
N ASP A 587 0.85 0.07 14.46
CA ASP A 587 1.70 1.11 13.90
C ASP A 587 3.19 0.76 13.90
N ASP A 588 3.57 -0.39 14.49
CA ASP A 588 4.96 -0.81 14.67
C ASP A 588 5.50 -1.57 13.44
N PRO A 589 6.43 -0.96 12.66
CA PRO A 589 7.03 -1.60 11.49
C PRO A 589 7.82 -2.87 11.83
N ALA A 590 8.34 -2.99 13.05
CA ALA A 590 9.08 -4.17 13.48
C ALA A 590 8.16 -5.40 13.57
N ARG A 591 6.87 -5.24 13.90
CA ARG A 591 5.91 -6.37 13.96
C ARG A 591 5.68 -6.99 12.59
N PHE A 592 5.40 -6.15 11.62
CA PHE A 592 5.23 -6.56 10.24
C PHE A 592 6.52 -7.15 9.64
N ALA A 593 7.69 -6.62 9.98
CA ALA A 593 8.96 -7.17 9.51
C ALA A 593 9.17 -8.61 9.98
N ARG A 594 8.71 -8.97 11.19
CA ARG A 594 8.76 -10.35 11.71
C ARG A 594 7.87 -11.33 10.94
N CYS A 595 6.93 -10.86 10.13
CA CYS A 595 6.09 -11.75 9.31
C CYS A 595 6.84 -12.47 8.19
N TYR A 596 8.03 -11.99 7.84
CA TYR A 596 8.78 -12.48 6.69
C TYR A 596 10.19 -12.89 7.12
N ASP A 597 10.68 -14.00 6.56
CA ASP A 597 12.11 -14.28 6.58
C ASP A 597 12.87 -13.27 5.70
N GLU A 598 14.20 -13.22 5.82
CA GLU A 598 15.00 -12.23 5.10
C GLU A 598 14.93 -12.41 3.58
N ALA A 599 14.81 -13.64 3.08
CA ALA A 599 14.74 -13.91 1.65
C ALA A 599 13.43 -13.37 1.03
N THR A 600 12.30 -13.63 1.69
CA THR A 600 10.97 -13.14 1.33
C THR A 600 10.92 -11.62 1.46
N ARG A 601 11.48 -11.07 2.54
CA ARG A 601 11.55 -9.63 2.75
C ARG A 601 12.38 -8.94 1.66
N ALA A 602 13.53 -9.49 1.29
CA ALA A 602 14.36 -8.98 0.20
C ALA A 602 13.62 -9.04 -1.14
N ARG A 603 12.96 -10.16 -1.45
CA ARG A 603 12.17 -10.29 -2.69
C ARG A 603 10.99 -9.31 -2.74
N LEU A 604 10.25 -9.14 -1.65
CA LEU A 604 9.17 -8.14 -1.56
C LEU A 604 9.70 -6.70 -1.72
N ARG A 605 10.91 -6.42 -1.23
CA ARG A 605 11.57 -5.12 -1.38
C ARG A 605 11.90 -4.84 -2.85
N ASP A 606 12.53 -5.80 -3.53
CA ASP A 606 12.89 -5.69 -4.95
C ASP A 606 11.67 -5.53 -5.85
N LEU A 607 10.63 -6.35 -5.63
CA LEU A 607 9.36 -6.21 -6.34
C LEU A 607 8.69 -4.87 -6.02
N GLY A 608 8.79 -4.43 -4.78
CA GLY A 608 8.34 -3.12 -4.39
C GLY A 608 8.99 -2.02 -5.24
N ASP A 609 10.32 -1.99 -5.33
CA ASP A 609 11.03 -0.96 -6.09
C ASP A 609 10.74 -1.03 -7.59
N ARG A 610 10.39 -2.22 -8.11
CA ARG A 610 9.92 -2.41 -9.48
C ARG A 610 8.51 -1.89 -9.74
N TYR A 611 7.54 -2.24 -8.88
CA TYR A 611 6.11 -1.96 -9.10
C TYR A 611 5.63 -0.65 -8.46
N ASP A 612 6.42 -0.07 -7.57
CA ASP A 612 6.21 1.27 -7.01
C ASP A 612 7.56 2.02 -6.91
N PRO A 613 8.13 2.42 -8.06
CA PRO A 613 9.43 3.11 -8.13
C PRO A 613 9.39 4.51 -7.50
N HIS A 614 8.19 5.07 -7.28
CA HIS A 614 7.99 6.38 -6.68
C HIS A 614 7.63 6.31 -5.19
N ARG A 615 7.59 5.09 -4.61
CA ARG A 615 7.28 4.83 -3.21
C ARG A 615 5.96 5.49 -2.78
N VAL A 616 4.95 5.45 -3.64
CA VAL A 616 3.65 6.08 -3.42
C VAL A 616 2.81 5.28 -2.42
N LEU A 617 2.97 3.96 -2.35
CA LEU A 617 2.17 3.10 -1.47
C LEU A 617 2.67 3.14 -0.02
N VAL A 618 1.78 3.38 0.94
CA VAL A 618 2.14 3.44 2.37
C VAL A 618 2.61 2.07 2.88
N THR A 619 1.88 1.00 2.57
CA THR A 619 2.15 -0.35 3.08
C THR A 619 3.49 -0.90 2.57
N GLY A 620 3.93 -0.48 1.38
CA GLY A 620 5.22 -0.90 0.83
C GLY A 620 6.43 -0.42 1.63
N ARG A 621 6.28 0.57 2.54
CA ARG A 621 7.38 1.06 3.38
C ARG A 621 7.89 0.02 4.37
N VAL A 622 7.02 -0.86 4.85
CA VAL A 622 7.33 -1.77 5.95
C VAL A 622 8.35 -2.84 5.55
N VAL A 623 8.38 -3.20 4.27
CA VAL A 623 9.33 -4.17 3.70
C VAL A 623 10.61 -3.49 3.20
N ARG A 624 10.54 -2.19 2.87
CA ARG A 624 11.66 -1.44 2.25
C ARG A 624 12.59 -0.73 3.23
N GLY A 625 12.18 -0.58 4.50
CA GLY A 625 12.94 0.20 5.49
C GLY A 625 12.58 1.67 5.43
#